data_AF-A0ABD0Z9Y3-F1
#
_entry.id   AF-A0ABD0Z9Y3-F1
#
_cell.length_a   1.000
_cell.length_b   1.000
_cell.length_c   1.000
_cell.angle_alpha   90.00
_cell.angle_beta   90.00
_cell.angle_gamma   90.00
#
_symmetry.space_group_name_H-M   'P 1'
#
loop_
_entity.id
_entity.type
_entity.pdbx_description
1 polymer ?
#
loop_
_entity_poly.entity_id
_entity_poly.type
_entity_poly.pdbx_seq_one_letter_code
_entity_poly.pdbx_strand_id
1 'polypeptide(L)'
;MRENFITCTIPEECHDIFSRHPRQLPGYPRQDHWYYYGRKRNNQVTANSHNLWTPIEEETCVFDVNNNGELVGIKRPFALIDKEEDSDFICFLDENEPSKYEWFMDDISLPLTVADTDWVFYYIFGEKIEPEFVDLPILESQSEDEQEEETVDI
;
A
#
# COMPACT_ATOMS: atom_id res chain seq x y z
N MET A 1 26.10 -16.44 -7.01
CA MET A 1 25.73 -15.97 -5.66
C MET A 1 25.42 -14.49 -5.81
N ARG A 2 24.17 -14.08 -5.63
CA ARG A 2 23.83 -12.66 -5.53
C ARG A 2 23.97 -12.31 -4.06
N GLU A 3 24.94 -11.46 -3.75
CA GLU A 3 25.04 -10.86 -2.43
C GLU A 3 23.79 -10.00 -2.23
N ASN A 4 22.92 -10.41 -1.32
CA ASN A 4 21.84 -9.56 -0.83
C ASN A 4 22.51 -8.45 -0.03
N PHE A 5 22.83 -7.34 -0.68
CA PHE A 5 23.14 -6.11 0.01
C PHE A 5 21.87 -5.74 0.79
N ILE A 6 21.90 -5.97 2.11
CA ILE A 6 20.95 -5.34 3.01
C ILE A 6 21.28 -3.86 2.93
N THR A 7 20.62 -3.15 2.02
CA THR A 7 20.64 -1.69 2.00
C THR A 7 19.98 -1.26 3.30
N CYS A 8 20.80 -0.87 4.29
CA CYS A 8 20.31 -0.23 5.50
C CYS A 8 19.71 1.12 5.07
N THR A 9 18.41 1.13 4.83
CA THR A 9 17.66 2.35 4.53
C THR A 9 17.59 3.15 5.83
N ILE A 10 18.40 4.20 5.92
CA ILE A 10 18.34 5.15 7.04
C ILE A 10 16.94 5.78 7.01
N PRO A 11 16.14 5.70 8.08
CA PRO A 11 14.81 6.29 8.08
C PRO A 11 14.90 7.82 7.94
N GLU A 12 14.08 8.39 7.07
CA GLU A 12 14.05 9.83 6.82
C GLU A 12 13.06 10.55 7.74
N GLU A 13 13.22 11.85 7.97
CA GLU A 13 12.21 12.63 8.71
C GLU A 13 11.02 13.00 7.81
N CYS A 14 9.80 12.64 8.22
CA CYS A 14 8.55 12.96 7.54
C CYS A 14 7.45 13.25 8.58
N HIS A 15 6.89 14.47 8.55
CA HIS A 15 5.90 14.91 9.54
C HIS A 15 4.46 14.92 9.01
N ASP A 16 4.29 14.76 7.70
CA ASP A 16 3.03 14.77 6.96
C ASP A 16 2.68 13.39 6.39
N ILE A 17 3.27 12.31 6.93
CA ILE A 17 3.15 10.96 6.38
C ILE A 17 1.69 10.46 6.27
N PHE A 18 0.85 10.84 7.24
CA PHE A 18 -0.58 10.52 7.25
C PHE A 18 -1.37 11.15 6.08
N SER A 19 -0.78 12.11 5.37
CA SER A 19 -1.38 12.78 4.22
C SER A 19 -0.71 12.42 2.89
N ARG A 20 0.25 11.50 2.89
CA ARG A 20 0.95 11.05 1.68
C ARG A 20 0.47 9.68 1.26
N HIS A 21 0.20 9.56 -0.03
CA HIS A 21 -0.10 8.28 -0.65
C HIS A 21 1.22 7.54 -0.94
N PRO A 22 1.34 6.21 -0.74
CA PRO A 22 2.57 5.43 -1.02
C PRO A 22 3.15 5.64 -2.43
N ARG A 23 2.31 5.76 -3.46
CA ARG A 23 2.68 6.17 -4.83
C ARG A 23 3.49 7.47 -4.94
N GLN A 24 3.39 8.36 -3.95
CA GLN A 24 4.13 9.63 -3.90
C GLN A 24 5.49 9.49 -3.18
N LEU A 25 5.76 8.34 -2.57
CA LEU A 25 7.01 8.09 -1.85
C LEU A 25 8.16 7.78 -2.83
N PRO A 26 9.38 8.24 -2.53
CA PRO A 26 10.54 7.99 -3.37
C PRO A 26 10.79 6.49 -3.53
N GLY A 27 11.05 6.03 -4.75
CA GLY A 27 11.34 4.61 -5.03
C GLY A 27 10.13 3.79 -5.51
N TYR A 28 8.90 4.31 -5.39
CA TYR A 28 7.74 3.69 -6.05
C TYR A 28 7.91 3.70 -7.59
N PRO A 29 7.49 2.65 -8.33
CA PRO A 29 6.87 1.40 -7.87
C PRO A 29 7.86 0.27 -7.56
N ARG A 30 9.17 0.54 -7.57
CA ARG A 30 10.20 -0.50 -7.38
C ARG A 30 10.38 -0.90 -5.93
N GLN A 31 10.06 -0.01 -5.02
CA GLN A 31 10.11 -0.20 -3.58
C GLN A 31 8.69 -0.32 -3.04
N ASP A 32 8.52 -1.23 -2.09
CA ASP A 32 7.28 -1.56 -1.40
C ASP A 32 7.40 -1.41 0.12
N HIS A 33 8.57 -1.00 0.63
CA HIS A 33 8.85 -0.78 2.05
C HIS A 33 9.53 0.57 2.28
N TRP A 34 9.02 1.39 3.21
CA TRP A 34 9.64 2.64 3.63
C TRP A 34 9.69 2.79 5.13
N TYR A 35 10.69 3.54 5.60
CA TYR A 35 10.92 3.82 7.01
C TYR A 35 11.07 5.33 7.20
N TYR A 36 10.31 5.91 8.13
CA TYR A 36 10.37 7.33 8.44
C TYR A 36 10.33 7.58 9.96
N TYR A 37 10.87 8.72 10.39
CA TYR A 37 10.62 9.29 11.70
C TYR A 37 9.72 10.51 11.57
N GLY A 38 8.78 10.68 12.49
CA GLY A 38 8.03 11.92 12.58
C GLY A 38 7.61 12.24 14.00
N ARG A 39 6.89 13.36 14.13
CA ARG A 39 6.47 13.89 15.41
C ARG A 39 5.02 13.51 15.65
N LYS A 40 4.76 12.86 16.78
CA LYS A 40 3.43 12.57 17.28
C LYS A 40 2.69 13.88 17.50
N ARG A 41 1.62 14.12 16.75
CA ARG A 41 0.70 15.24 17.04
C ARG A 41 -0.53 14.73 17.78
N ASN A 42 -0.95 15.45 18.80
CA ASN A 42 -2.22 15.16 19.46
C ASN A 42 -3.34 15.21 18.42
N ASN A 43 -4.18 14.18 18.38
CA ASN A 43 -5.27 14.05 17.41
C ASN A 43 -4.82 14.01 15.93
N GLN A 44 -3.58 13.61 15.62
CA GLN A 44 -3.09 13.55 14.23
C GLN A 44 -3.98 12.72 13.31
N VAL A 45 -4.57 11.65 13.84
CA VAL A 45 -5.46 10.75 13.10
C VAL A 45 -6.88 11.32 12.99
N THR A 46 -7.39 11.97 14.04
CA THR A 46 -8.80 12.39 14.17
C THR A 46 -9.07 13.84 13.76
N ALA A 47 -8.07 14.72 13.83
CA ALA A 47 -8.20 16.15 13.52
C ALA A 47 -7.65 16.52 12.14
N ASN A 48 -6.92 15.62 11.46
CA ASN A 48 -6.41 15.89 10.13
C ASN A 48 -7.46 15.51 9.09
N SER A 49 -8.10 16.52 8.49
CA SER A 49 -9.07 16.34 7.39
C SER A 49 -8.47 15.72 6.13
N HIS A 50 -7.13 15.69 6.02
CA HIS A 50 -6.39 15.08 4.93
C HIS A 50 -5.68 13.79 5.35
N ASN A 51 -6.15 13.12 6.42
CA ASN A 51 -5.64 11.81 6.78
C ASN A 51 -6.16 10.75 5.79
N LEU A 52 -5.24 10.09 5.10
CA LEU A 52 -5.55 8.99 4.18
C LEU A 52 -5.62 7.64 4.91
N TRP A 53 -4.97 7.53 6.06
CA TRP A 53 -4.76 6.28 6.78
C TRP A 53 -5.80 6.06 7.86
N THR A 54 -6.42 4.88 7.85
CA THR A 54 -7.44 4.48 8.81
C THR A 54 -6.86 3.47 9.79
N PRO A 55 -7.01 3.66 11.11
CA PRO A 55 -6.58 2.65 12.08
C PRO A 55 -7.42 1.38 11.91
N ILE A 56 -6.76 0.23 11.83
CA ILE A 56 -7.43 -1.06 11.55
C ILE A 56 -7.56 -1.97 12.76
N GLU A 57 -6.68 -1.83 13.75
CA GLU A 57 -6.70 -2.66 14.97
C GLU A 57 -6.35 -1.83 16.21
N GLU A 58 -6.47 -2.47 17.38
CA GLU A 58 -6.07 -1.90 18.65
C GLU A 58 -4.54 -1.75 18.75
N GLU A 59 -4.11 -0.87 19.66
CA GLU A 59 -2.68 -0.69 19.92
C GLU A 59 -2.08 -1.94 20.55
N THR A 60 -0.90 -2.35 20.07
CA THR A 60 -0.20 -3.53 20.55
C THR A 60 1.11 -3.14 21.23
N CYS A 61 1.48 -3.86 22.28
CA CYS A 61 2.73 -3.67 22.98
C CYS A 61 3.87 -4.42 22.28
N VAL A 62 5.01 -3.76 22.08
CA VAL A 62 6.24 -4.33 21.53
C VAL A 62 7.19 -4.61 22.68
N PHE A 63 7.59 -5.88 22.83
CA PHE A 63 8.45 -6.35 23.91
C PHE A 63 9.82 -6.77 23.39
N ASP A 64 10.89 -6.42 24.11
CA ASP A 64 12.23 -6.89 23.81
C ASP A 64 12.46 -8.28 24.40
N VAL A 65 12.44 -9.29 23.53
CA VAL A 65 12.66 -10.70 23.90
C VAL A 65 14.05 -10.93 24.51
N ASN A 66 15.04 -10.13 24.13
CA ASN A 66 16.42 -10.28 24.61
C ASN A 66 16.66 -9.60 25.97
N ASN A 67 15.76 -8.69 26.37
CA ASN A 67 15.84 -7.95 27.62
C ASN A 67 14.63 -8.23 28.51
N ASN A 68 14.49 -9.48 28.94
CA ASN A 68 13.45 -9.94 29.89
C ASN A 68 12.00 -9.64 29.47
N GLY A 69 11.71 -9.42 28.19
CA GLY A 69 10.38 -9.03 27.74
C GLY A 69 9.98 -7.63 28.19
N GLU A 70 10.94 -6.71 28.35
CA GLU A 70 10.65 -5.32 28.70
C GLU A 70 9.84 -4.64 27.59
N LEU A 71 8.87 -3.82 27.99
CA LEU A 71 8.07 -3.03 27.05
C LEU A 71 8.95 -1.95 26.43
N VAL A 72 9.21 -2.06 25.13
CA VAL A 72 10.08 -1.13 24.39
C VAL A 72 9.32 -0.27 23.39
N GLY A 73 8.07 -0.60 23.08
CA GLY A 73 7.29 0.16 22.11
C GLY A 73 5.79 -0.09 22.21
N ILE A 74 5.05 0.81 21.59
CA ILE A 74 3.62 0.69 21.34
C ILE A 74 3.43 0.85 19.83
N LYS A 75 2.88 -0.19 19.20
CA LYS A 75 2.59 -0.25 17.76
C LYS A 75 1.10 0.01 17.51
N ARG A 76 0.79 0.85 16.53
CA ARG A 76 -0.57 1.12 16.04
C ARG A 76 -0.62 0.85 14.54
N PRO A 77 -1.42 -0.11 14.07
CA PRO A 77 -1.52 -0.44 12.65
C PRO A 77 -2.59 0.40 11.95
N PHE A 78 -2.27 0.82 10.73
CA PHE A 78 -3.14 1.56 9.83
C PHE A 78 -3.19 0.90 8.47
N ALA A 79 -4.33 1.04 7.79
CA ALA A 79 -4.47 0.72 6.38
C ALA A 79 -4.88 1.96 5.58
N LEU A 80 -4.40 2.02 4.34
CA LEU A 80 -4.87 2.96 3.36
C LEU A 80 -6.11 2.37 2.70
N ILE A 81 -7.28 2.89 3.06
CA ILE A 81 -8.52 2.53 2.38
C ILE A 81 -8.63 3.46 1.18
N ASP A 82 -8.21 2.97 0.01
CA ASP A 82 -8.46 3.67 -1.24
C ASP A 82 -9.99 3.76 -1.41
N LYS A 83 -10.53 4.93 -1.13
CA LYS A 83 -11.84 5.30 -1.65
C LYS A 83 -11.62 5.52 -3.14
N GLU A 84 -11.77 4.46 -3.92
CA GLU A 84 -11.99 4.58 -5.35
C GLU A 84 -13.21 5.50 -5.54
N GLU A 85 -12.98 6.81 -5.69
CA GLU A 85 -13.89 7.62 -6.46
C GLU A 85 -13.82 7.06 -7.87
N ASP A 86 -14.88 6.31 -8.23
CA ASP A 86 -15.37 6.03 -9.58
C ASP A 86 -14.59 6.75 -10.68
N SER A 87 -13.46 6.17 -11.09
CA SER A 87 -12.90 6.46 -12.40
C SER A 87 -13.38 5.32 -13.27
N ASP A 88 -14.44 5.60 -14.04
CA ASP A 88 -14.94 4.84 -15.19
C ASP A 88 -13.83 4.64 -16.25
N PHE A 89 -12.76 3.95 -15.89
CA PHE A 89 -11.78 3.47 -16.85
C PHE A 89 -12.20 2.07 -17.21
N ILE A 90 -12.93 1.98 -18.33
CA ILE A 90 -13.17 0.72 -19.04
C ILE A 90 -11.83 -0.02 -19.12
N CYS A 91 -11.71 -1.11 -18.35
CA CYS A 91 -10.54 -1.97 -18.35
C CYS A 91 -10.45 -2.66 -19.70
N PHE A 92 -9.71 -2.06 -20.63
CA PHE A 92 -8.93 -2.86 -21.55
C PHE A 92 -7.85 -3.52 -20.69
N LEU A 93 -7.97 -4.84 -20.49
CA LEU A 93 -6.93 -5.67 -19.87
C LEU A 93 -5.66 -5.57 -20.72
N ASP A 94 -4.86 -4.53 -20.48
CA ASP A 94 -3.48 -4.45 -20.90
C ASP A 94 -2.65 -5.22 -19.87
N GLU A 95 -1.72 -6.05 -20.33
CA GLU A 95 -0.82 -6.87 -19.50
C GLU A 95 0.15 -6.02 -18.63
N ASN A 96 -0.01 -4.69 -18.63
CA ASN A 96 0.78 -3.71 -17.90
C ASN A 96 0.00 -2.97 -16.79
N GLU A 97 -1.14 -3.48 -16.32
CA GLU A 97 -1.80 -2.89 -15.15
C GLU A 97 -0.85 -2.98 -13.93
N PRO A 98 -0.54 -1.86 -13.23
CA PRO A 98 0.29 -1.92 -12.04
C PRO A 98 -0.40 -2.83 -11.02
N SER A 99 0.32 -3.83 -10.50
CA SER A 99 -0.21 -4.75 -9.49
C SER A 99 -0.98 -3.96 -8.44
N LYS A 100 -2.22 -4.36 -8.14
CA LYS A 100 -2.98 -3.73 -7.06
C LYS A 100 -2.28 -4.09 -5.75
N TYR A 101 -2.06 -3.09 -4.91
CA TYR A 101 -1.43 -3.25 -3.60
C TYR A 101 -2.40 -2.78 -2.52
N GLU A 102 -2.54 -3.56 -1.45
CA GLU A 102 -3.06 -3.03 -0.20
C GLU A 102 -1.91 -2.40 0.58
N TRP A 103 -2.10 -1.17 1.02
CA TRP A 103 -1.05 -0.42 1.72
C TRP A 103 -1.32 -0.34 3.20
N PHE A 104 -0.28 -0.60 3.98
CA PHE A 104 -0.30 -0.61 5.43
C PHE A 104 0.78 0.32 6.00
N MET A 105 0.52 0.80 7.21
CA MET A 105 1.48 1.59 7.97
C MET A 105 1.45 1.20 9.45
N ASP A 106 2.62 0.91 10.00
CA ASP A 106 2.83 0.77 11.43
C ASP A 106 3.39 2.07 12.01
N ASP A 107 2.67 2.67 12.96
CA ASP A 107 3.15 3.73 13.86
C ASP A 107 3.72 3.06 15.11
N ILE A 108 5.01 3.26 15.38
CA ILE A 108 5.71 2.68 16.51
C ILE A 108 6.27 3.81 17.37
N SER A 109 5.74 3.94 18.57
CA SER A 109 6.12 4.97 19.54
C SER A 109 6.77 4.36 20.77
N LEU A 110 7.71 5.08 21.39
CA LEU A 110 8.27 4.67 22.67
C LEU A 110 7.28 4.98 23.80
N PRO A 111 7.09 4.08 24.78
CA PRO A 111 6.32 4.38 25.98
C PRO A 111 7.08 5.38 26.86
N LEU A 112 6.35 6.13 27.69
CA LEU A 112 6.93 7.10 28.64
C LEU A 112 7.89 6.45 29.65
N THR A 113 7.75 5.14 29.90
CA THR A 113 8.66 4.36 30.74
C THR A 113 10.05 4.20 30.13
N VAL A 114 10.17 4.33 28.80
CA VAL A 114 11.43 4.19 28.06
C VAL A 114 12.03 5.56 27.75
N ALA A 115 11.23 6.49 27.21
CA ALA A 115 11.70 7.83 26.89
C ALA A 115 10.56 8.85 26.87
N ASP A 116 10.84 10.05 27.36
CA ASP A 116 9.97 11.22 27.18
C ASP A 116 10.27 11.86 25.81
N THR A 117 9.59 11.34 24.78
CA THR A 117 9.77 11.77 23.39
C THR A 117 8.44 11.74 22.65
N ASP A 118 8.29 12.69 21.76
CA ASP A 118 7.21 12.78 20.78
C ASP A 118 7.62 12.20 19.42
N TRP A 119 8.81 11.61 19.29
CA TRP A 119 9.21 10.92 18.08
C TRP A 119 8.49 9.58 17.92
N VAL A 120 8.10 9.31 16.68
CA VAL A 120 7.42 8.08 16.25
C VAL A 120 8.17 7.56 15.03
N PHE A 121 8.31 6.25 14.97
CA PHE A 121 8.80 5.54 13.81
C PHE A 121 7.62 5.04 12.97
N TYR A 122 7.68 5.27 11.67
CA TYR A 122 6.68 4.82 10.72
C TYR A 122 7.30 3.79 9.79
N TYR A 123 6.62 2.67 9.63
CA TYR A 123 6.96 1.64 8.66
C TYR A 123 5.78 1.47 7.70
N ILE A 124 6.00 1.79 6.43
CA ILE A 124 4.98 1.68 5.38
C ILE A 124 5.33 0.50 4.51
N PHE A 125 4.35 -0.34 4.21
CA PHE A 125 4.53 -1.49 3.34
C PHE A 125 3.31 -1.79 2.48
N GLY A 126 3.54 -2.38 1.31
CA GLY A 126 2.49 -2.80 0.38
C GLY A 126 2.45 -4.31 0.23
N GLU A 127 1.27 -4.89 0.35
CA GLU A 127 1.02 -6.29 0.03
C GLU A 127 0.40 -6.38 -1.36
N LYS A 128 0.99 -7.21 -2.23
CA LYS A 128 0.47 -7.42 -3.59
C LYS A 128 -0.83 -8.22 -3.50
N ILE A 129 -1.87 -7.71 -4.16
CA ILE A 129 -3.10 -8.45 -4.40
C ILE A 129 -2.86 -9.29 -5.65
N GLU A 130 -2.98 -10.61 -5.51
CA GLU A 130 -3.00 -11.49 -6.69
C GLU A 130 -4.30 -11.22 -7.47
N PRO A 131 -4.22 -11.01 -8.80
CA PRO A 131 -5.42 -10.84 -9.59
C PRO A 131 -6.25 -12.13 -9.53
N GLU A 132 -7.51 -12.01 -9.09
CA GLU A 132 -8.47 -13.09 -9.18
C GLU A 132 -8.83 -13.25 -10.67
N PHE A 133 -8.22 -14.24 -11.34
CA PHE A 133 -8.56 -14.54 -12.72
C PHE A 133 -9.98 -15.12 -12.76
N VAL A 134 -10.95 -14.29 -13.11
CA VAL A 134 -12.27 -14.76 -13.50
C VAL A 134 -12.12 -15.29 -14.92
N ASP A 135 -12.17 -16.62 -15.08
CA ASP A 135 -12.29 -17.28 -16.38
C ASP A 135 -13.61 -16.83 -17.04
N LEU A 136 -13.56 -15.71 -17.76
CA LEU A 136 -14.67 -15.29 -18.60
C LEU A 136 -14.76 -16.30 -19.76
N PRO A 137 -15.92 -16.94 -19.98
CA PRO A 137 -16.06 -17.87 -21.10
C PRO A 137 -15.82 -17.11 -22.40
N ILE A 138 -14.82 -17.55 -23.15
CA ILE A 138 -14.52 -17.07 -24.49
C ILE A 138 -15.79 -17.33 -25.34
N LEU A 139 -16.53 -16.27 -25.65
CA LEU A 139 -17.58 -16.34 -26.67
C LEU A 139 -16.88 -16.50 -28.01
N GLU A 140 -16.76 -17.74 -28.48
CA GLU A 140 -16.41 -18.05 -29.87
C GLU A 140 -17.40 -17.31 -30.77
N SER A 141 -16.94 -16.19 -31.33
CA SER A 141 -17.72 -15.37 -32.24
C SER A 141 -17.94 -16.18 -33.52
N GLN A 142 -19.18 -16.63 -33.75
CA GLN A 142 -19.54 -17.25 -35.02
C GLN A 142 -19.41 -16.20 -36.11
N SER A 143 -18.41 -16.37 -37.00
CA SER A 143 -18.33 -15.59 -38.23
C SER A 143 -19.44 -16.04 -39.17
N GLU A 144 -20.44 -15.16 -39.37
CA GLU A 144 -21.41 -15.26 -40.46
C GLU A 144 -20.68 -14.96 -41.78
N ASP A 145 -20.52 -15.98 -42.63
CA ASP A 145 -20.04 -15.80 -44.00
C ASP A 145 -21.16 -15.15 -44.84
N GLU A 146 -21.08 -13.84 -45.05
CA GLU A 146 -21.83 -13.13 -46.09
C GLU A 146 -21.29 -13.56 -47.47
N GLN A 147 -21.99 -14.46 -48.16
CA GLN A 147 -21.76 -14.73 -49.58
C GLN A 147 -22.41 -13.62 -50.41
N GLU A 148 -21.59 -12.74 -50.96
CA GLU A 148 -21.97 -11.77 -52.00
C GLU A 148 -22.49 -12.50 -53.24
N GLU A 149 -23.70 -12.14 -53.67
CA GLU A 149 -24.21 -12.39 -55.01
C GLU A 149 -23.46 -11.50 -56.02
N GLU A 150 -22.84 -12.09 -57.05
CA GLU A 150 -22.56 -11.38 -58.30
C GLU A 150 -23.15 -12.14 -59.49
N THR A 151 -24.08 -11.48 -60.18
CA THR A 151 -24.84 -11.95 -61.33
C THR A 151 -24.10 -11.72 -62.67
N VAL A 152 -23.96 -12.80 -63.45
CA VAL A 152 -24.07 -12.97 -64.93
C VAL A 152 -23.60 -11.86 -65.90
N ASP A 153 -22.66 -12.16 -66.81
CA ASP A 153 -22.84 -12.28 -68.29
C ASP A 153 -21.50 -12.37 -69.06
N ILE A 154 -21.38 -13.34 -69.98
CA ILE A 154 -21.12 -13.28 -71.46
C ILE A 154 -21.09 -14.72 -72.00
#